data_AF-A0A3C1ZF37-F1
#
_entry.id   AF-A0A3C1ZF37-F1
#
_cell.length_a   1.000
_cell.length_b   1.000
_cell.length_c   1.000
_cell.angle_alpha   90.00
_cell.angle_beta   90.00
_cell.angle_gamma   90.00
#
_symmetry.space_group_name_H-M   'P 1'
#
loop_
_entity.id
_entity.type
_entity.pdbx_description
1 polymer ?
#
loop_
_entity_poly.entity_id
_entity_poly.type
_entity_poly.pdbx_seq_one_letter_code
_entity_poly.pdbx_strand_id
1 'polypeptide(L)'
;MDAGNVRIELIAKEVYKDDERLGRLGVHHLSIKTDDIEKTASDLKAKGVKFIKEPVDRGLGLKIAFFDGLNGVNLQLYDQKEET
;
A
#
# COMPACT_ATOMS: atom_id res chain seq x y z
N MET A 1 -13.13 -6.11 8.34
CA MET A 1 -14.54 -5.72 8.12
C MET A 1 -14.69 -5.34 6.66
N ASP A 2 -15.72 -5.85 5.98
CA ASP A 2 -16.05 -5.45 4.61
C ASP A 2 -17.07 -4.31 4.67
N ALA A 3 -16.66 -3.12 4.22
CA ALA A 3 -17.50 -1.91 4.20
C ALA A 3 -17.90 -1.56 2.76
N GLY A 4 -18.19 -2.55 1.93
CA GLY A 4 -18.48 -2.38 0.51
C GLY A 4 -17.19 -2.30 -0.31
N ASN A 5 -16.93 -1.16 -0.95
CA ASN A 5 -15.73 -0.94 -1.75
C ASN A 5 -14.47 -0.62 -0.92
N VAL A 6 -14.54 -0.76 0.41
CA VAL A 6 -13.45 -0.47 1.34
C VAL A 6 -13.22 -1.67 2.25
N ARG A 7 -11.96 -2.14 2.27
CA ARG A 7 -11.49 -3.15 3.22
C ARG A 7 -10.75 -2.45 4.36
N ILE A 8 -11.13 -2.75 5.60
CA ILE A 8 -10.39 -2.30 6.79
C ILE A 8 -9.59 -3.47 7.33
N GLU A 9 -8.28 -3.28 7.41
CA GLU A 9 -7.32 -4.24 7.97
C GLU A 9 -6.86 -3.78 9.36
N LEU A 10 -6.79 -4.73 10.30
CA LEU A 10 -6.24 -4.50 11.63
C LEU A 10 -4.83 -5.06 11.67
N ILE A 11 -3.87 -4.21 12.01
CA ILE A 11 -2.46 -4.56 12.10
C ILE A 11 -2.05 -4.48 13.57
N ALA A 12 -1.54 -5.58 14.11
CA ALA A 12 -1.03 -5.60 15.47
C ALA A 12 0.20 -4.69 15.58
N LYS A 13 0.26 -3.87 16.62
CA LYS A 13 1.39 -2.95 16.89
C LYS A 13 2.75 -3.67 16.84
N GLU A 14 2.79 -4.92 17.28
CA GLU A 14 4.00 -5.75 17.35
C GLU A 14 4.66 -5.98 15.98
N VAL A 15 3.91 -5.92 14.88
CA VAL A 15 4.42 -6.09 13.51
C VAL A 15 5.40 -4.98 13.13
N TYR A 16 5.18 -3.75 13.63
CA TYR A 16 5.95 -2.56 13.27
C TYR A 16 6.51 -1.82 14.48
N LYS A 17 6.72 -2.53 15.61
CA LYS A 17 7.11 -1.91 16.90
C LYS A 17 8.41 -1.09 16.85
N ASP A 18 9.31 -1.42 15.92
CA ASP A 18 10.62 -0.79 15.75
C ASP A 18 10.64 0.24 14.60
N ASP A 19 9.50 0.51 13.95
CA ASP A 19 9.37 1.47 12.85
C ASP A 19 8.77 2.79 13.34
N GLU A 20 9.50 3.89 13.24
CA GLU A 20 9.07 5.22 13.73
C GLU A 20 7.82 5.77 13.02
N ARG A 21 7.56 5.34 11.78
CA ARG A 21 6.43 5.80 10.96
C ARG A 21 5.24 4.84 11.08
N LEU A 22 5.49 3.53 11.01
CA LEU A 22 4.47 2.48 10.96
C LEU A 22 4.07 1.96 12.35
N GLY A 23 4.92 2.11 13.37
CA GLY A 23 4.65 1.68 14.75
C GLY A 23 3.68 2.57 15.53
N ARG A 24 3.19 3.65 14.92
CA ARG A 24 2.21 4.57 15.52
C ARG A 24 0.81 3.98 15.43
N LEU A 25 0.08 3.98 16.55
CA LEU A 25 -1.32 3.56 16.58
C LEU A 25 -2.19 4.60 15.86
N GLY A 26 -3.12 4.14 15.02
CA GLY A 26 -4.02 4.99 14.25
C GLY A 26 -4.24 4.47 12.82
N VAL A 27 -4.65 5.35 11.92
CA VAL A 27 -4.72 5.03 10.48
C VAL A 27 -3.30 4.85 9.95
N HIS A 28 -2.94 3.61 9.65
CA HIS A 28 -1.57 3.25 9.29
C HIS A 28 -1.20 3.64 7.85
N HIS A 29 -2.10 3.37 6.90
CA HIS A 29 -1.97 3.77 5.50
C HIS A 29 -3.33 3.63 4.79
N LEU A 30 -3.48 4.27 3.62
CA LEU A 30 -4.57 3.97 2.69
C LEU A 30 -4.03 3.15 1.52
N SER A 31 -4.68 2.04 1.20
CA SER A 31 -4.30 1.17 0.09
C SER A 31 -5.33 1.23 -1.04
N ILE A 32 -4.85 1.32 -2.28
CA ILE A 32 -5.64 1.51 -3.49
C ILE A 32 -5.39 0.32 -4.41
N LYS A 33 -6.46 -0.38 -4.78
CA LYS A 33 -6.39 -1.51 -5.73
C LYS A 33 -6.07 -0.99 -7.12
N THR A 34 -5.21 -1.69 -7.84
CA THR A 34 -4.99 -1.49 -9.28
C THR A 34 -4.90 -2.84 -9.99
N ASP A 35 -5.24 -2.86 -11.28
CA ASP A 35 -5.16 -4.04 -12.13
C ASP A 35 -3.73 -4.31 -12.66
N ASP A 36 -2.89 -3.28 -12.68
CA ASP A 36 -1.48 -3.37 -13.11
C ASP A 36 -0.64 -2.39 -12.31
N ILE A 37 0.04 -2.91 -11.29
CA ILE A 37 0.86 -2.10 -10.40
C ILE A 37 2.09 -1.50 -11.07
N GLU A 38 2.66 -2.15 -12.08
CA GLU A 38 3.87 -1.66 -12.75
C GLU A 38 3.54 -0.47 -13.65
N LYS A 39 2.47 -0.60 -14.43
CA LYS A 39 1.95 0.50 -15.24
C LYS A 39 1.50 1.68 -14.38
N THR A 40 0.77 1.41 -13.29
CA THR A 40 0.27 2.46 -12.40
C THR A 40 1.42 3.17 -11.70
N ALA A 41 2.41 2.44 -11.18
CA ALA A 41 3.58 3.05 -10.55
C ALA A 41 4.39 3.89 -11.54
N SER A 42 4.55 3.43 -12.79
CA SER A 42 5.22 4.19 -13.85
C SER A 42 4.51 5.51 -14.16
N ASP A 43 3.18 5.48 -14.33
CA ASP A 43 2.37 6.68 -14.58
C ASP A 43 2.44 7.69 -13.42
N LEU A 44 2.34 7.21 -12.16
CA LEU A 44 2.47 8.07 -10.99
C LEU A 44 3.88 8.69 -10.88
N LYS A 45 4.93 7.92 -11.16
CA LYS A 45 6.31 8.44 -11.19
C LYS A 45 6.49 9.49 -12.27
N ALA A 46 5.91 9.28 -13.47
CA ALA A 46 5.92 10.27 -14.55
C ALA A 46 5.20 11.59 -14.15
N LYS A 47 4.22 11.50 -13.24
CA LYS A 47 3.52 12.66 -12.65
C LYS A 47 4.26 13.29 -11.45
N GLY A 48 5.46 12.82 -11.12
CA GLY A 48 6.30 13.37 -10.05
C GLY A 48 6.01 12.82 -8.65
N VAL A 49 5.21 11.76 -8.54
CA VAL A 49 4.95 11.10 -7.25
C VAL A 49 6.22 10.37 -6.78
N LYS A 50 6.60 10.59 -5.52
CA LYS A 50 7.79 9.99 -4.91
C LYS A 50 7.44 8.64 -4.28
N PHE A 51 8.06 7.58 -4.80
CA PHE A 51 7.91 6.24 -4.24
C PHE A 51 8.88 6.04 -3.07
N ILE A 52 8.34 5.50 -1.98
CA ILE A 52 9.08 5.06 -0.80
C ILE A 52 9.55 3.62 -1.05
N LYS A 53 8.71 2.82 -1.72
CA LYS A 53 9.01 1.43 -2.08
C LYS A 53 8.43 1.12 -3.46
N GLU A 54 9.30 0.69 -4.36
CA GLU A 54 8.92 0.22 -5.69
C GLU A 54 8.00 -1.02 -5.61
N PRO A 55 7.23 -1.31 -6.68
CA PRO A 55 6.41 -2.51 -6.74
C PRO A 55 7.21 -3.77 -6.40
N VAL A 56 6.72 -4.52 -5.41
CA VAL A 56 7.34 -5.76 -4.94
C VAL A 56 6.30 -6.85 -4.81
N ASP A 57 6.66 -8.05 -5.25
CA ASP A 57 5.86 -9.26 -5.05
C ASP A 57 5.98 -9.73 -3.59
N ARG A 58 4.83 -10.05 -2.98
CA ARG A 58 4.71 -10.54 -1.61
C ARG A 58 4.25 -11.99 -1.54
N GLY A 59 4.20 -12.69 -2.68
CA GLY A 59 3.65 -14.02 -2.82
C GLY A 59 2.13 -14.04 -2.92
N LEU A 60 1.56 -15.20 -3.24
CA LEU A 60 0.11 -15.44 -3.33
C LEU A 60 -0.63 -14.45 -4.26
N GLY A 61 0.02 -14.07 -5.37
CA GLY A 61 -0.55 -13.15 -6.35
C GLY A 61 -0.67 -11.71 -5.88
N LEU A 62 -0.09 -11.33 -4.73
CA LEU A 62 -0.12 -9.97 -4.19
C LEU A 62 1.17 -9.22 -4.51
N LYS A 63 1.05 -8.10 -5.23
CA LYS A 63 2.09 -7.10 -5.38
C LYS A 63 1.69 -5.82 -4.65
N ILE A 64 2.66 -5.16 -4.03
CA ILE A 64 2.44 -3.89 -3.33
C ILE A 64 3.53 -2.86 -3.65
N ALA A 65 3.19 -1.59 -3.57
CA ALA A 65 4.12 -0.46 -3.66
C ALA A 65 3.71 0.61 -2.66
N PHE A 66 4.67 1.40 -2.16
CA PHE A 66 4.39 2.51 -1.25
C PHE A 66 4.92 3.83 -1.80
N PHE A 67 4.15 4.88 -1.61
CA PHE A 67 4.49 6.24 -2.03
C PHE A 67 3.97 7.26 -1.01
N ASP A 68 4.59 8.43 -1.02
CA ASP A 68 4.31 9.49 -0.06
C ASP A 68 2.98 10.18 -0.41
N GLY A 69 2.08 10.27 0.57
CA GLY A 69 0.85 11.06 0.49
C GLY A 69 1.00 12.44 1.15
N LEU A 70 -0.02 13.28 1.03
CA LEU A 70 -0.06 14.57 1.73
C LEU A 70 0.10 14.36 3.25
N ASN A 71 0.94 15.19 3.89
CA ASN A 71 1.26 15.17 5.32
C ASN A 71 1.92 13.87 5.83
N GLY A 72 2.66 13.15 4.98
CA GLY A 72 3.45 11.99 5.40
C GLY A 72 2.62 10.75 5.71
N VAL A 73 1.35 10.72 5.27
CA VAL A 73 0.55 9.49 5.26
C VAL A 73 1.10 8.58 4.16
N ASN A 74 1.42 7.34 4.51
CA ASN A 74 1.82 6.35 3.52
C ASN A 74 0.60 5.96 2.68
N LEU A 75 0.74 6.05 1.36
CA LEU A 75 -0.21 5.48 0.41
C LEU A 75 0.37 4.20 -0.18
N GLN A 76 -0.48 3.22 -0.38
CA GLN A 76 -0.12 1.93 -0.94
C GLN A 76 -0.90 1.69 -2.24
N LEU A 77 -0.22 1.18 -3.26
CA LEU A 77 -0.87 0.46 -4.36
C LEU A 77 -0.82 -1.03 -4.05
N TYR A 78 -1.89 -1.74 -4.32
CA TYR A 78 -1.87 -3.19 -4.35
C TYR A 78 -2.51 -3.73 -5.62
N ASP A 79 -1.91 -4.78 -6.16
CA ASP A 79 -2.43 -5.58 -7.27
C ASP A 79 -2.50 -7.01 -6.73
N GLN A 80 -3.71 -7.53 -6.63
CA GLN A 80 -3.98 -8.88 -6.15
C GLN A 80 -4.65 -9.64 -7.29
N LYS A 81 -3.94 -10.63 -7.83
CA LYS A 81 -4.52 -11.58 -8.77
C LYS A 81 -5.25 -12.66 -7.98
N GLU A 82 -6.54 -12.78 -8.22
CA GLU A 82 -7.31 -13.91 -7.73
C GLU A 82 -6.87 -15.15 -8.51
N GLU A 83 -6.45 -16.19 -7.80
CA GLU A 83 -6.22 -17.50 -8.43
C GLU A 83 -7.56 -17.98 -8.98
N THR A 84 -7.63 -18.17 -10.30
CA THR A 84 -8.81 -18.72 -10.99
C THR A 84 -8.80 -20.23 -10.93
#